data_AF-K6YXZ0-F1
#
_entry.id   AF-K6YXZ0-F1
#
_cell.length_a   1.000
_cell.length_b   1.000
_cell.length_c   1.000
_cell.angle_alpha   90.00
_cell.angle_beta   90.00
_cell.angle_gamma   90.00
#
_symmetry.space_group_name_H-M   'P 1'
#
loop_
_entity.id
_entity.type
_entity.pdbx_description
1 polymer ?
#
loop_
_entity_poly.entity_id
_entity_poly.type
_entity_poly.pdbx_seq_one_letter_code
_entity_poly.pdbx_strand_id
1 'polypeptide(L)' 'MQQLERANVQGECGPKLNKPRDLEYWLAQLGSPKVKLANEKPQGQMVAYAQLLKS' A
#
# COMPACT_ATOMS: atom_id res chain seq x y z
N MET A 1 -6.59 -10.26 18.69
CA MET A 1 -5.12 -10.28 18.79
C MET A 1 -4.65 -8.93 19.32
N GLN A 2 -4.29 -8.84 20.61
CA GLN A 2 -3.77 -7.60 21.23
C GLN A 2 -2.24 -7.55 21.09
N GLN A 3 -1.67 -6.37 20.81
CA GLN A 3 -0.23 -6.17 20.69
C GLN A 3 0.47 -6.39 22.04
N LEU A 4 1.57 -7.14 22.05
CA LEU A 4 2.27 -7.62 23.26
C LEU A 4 2.83 -6.51 24.16
N GLU A 5 3.20 -5.37 23.59
CA GLU A 5 3.64 -4.20 24.36
C GLU A 5 2.49 -3.54 25.11
N ARG A 6 1.30 -3.45 24.49
CA ARG A 6 0.10 -2.88 25.14
C ARG A 6 -0.38 -3.73 26.31
N ALA A 7 -0.02 -5.00 26.30
CA ALA A 7 -0.40 -5.96 27.33
C ALA A 7 0.54 -5.94 28.56
N ASN A 8 1.64 -5.17 28.54
CA ASN A 8 2.64 -5.07 29.63
C ASN A 8 3.15 -6.43 30.17
N VAL A 9 3.09 -7.49 29.34
CA VAL A 9 3.49 -8.86 29.73
C VAL A 9 5.01 -9.03 29.73
N GLN A 10 5.71 -8.17 29.00
CA GLN A 10 7.16 -8.18 28.89
C GLN A 10 7.72 -7.32 30.02
N GLY A 11 8.47 -7.92 30.96
CA GLY A 11 9.03 -7.28 32.15
C GLY A 11 10.03 -6.15 31.85
N GLU A 12 11.21 -6.15 32.48
CA GLU A 12 12.12 -4.98 32.40
C GLU A 12 12.73 -4.71 31.01
N CYS A 13 12.77 -5.70 30.11
CA CYS A 13 13.39 -5.58 28.78
C CYS A 13 12.40 -5.78 27.62
N GLY A 14 11.17 -5.25 27.75
CA GLY A 14 10.20 -5.27 26.66
C GLY A 14 10.64 -4.38 25.47
N PRO A 15 10.56 -4.87 24.22
CA PRO A 15 10.75 -4.04 23.04
C PRO A 15 9.65 -2.98 22.97
N LYS A 16 10.07 -1.72 22.92
CA LYS A 16 9.19 -0.55 22.82
C LYS A 16 8.70 -0.35 21.39
N LEU A 17 7.47 0.13 21.22
CA LEU A 17 6.94 0.47 19.91
C LEU A 17 7.79 1.55 19.30
N ASN A 18 8.04 1.39 18.01
CA ASN A 18 8.46 2.53 17.22
C ASN A 18 7.36 3.60 17.22
N LYS A 19 7.80 4.86 17.16
CA LYS A 19 6.89 5.99 16.96
C LYS A 19 6.05 5.75 15.70
N PRO A 20 4.76 6.16 15.68
CA PRO A 20 3.97 6.09 14.47
C PRO A 20 4.71 6.81 13.34
N ARG A 21 4.78 6.16 12.18
CA ARG A 21 5.39 6.68 10.96
C ARG A 21 4.32 6.75 9.87
N ASP A 22 4.42 7.77 9.03
CA ASP A 22 3.50 7.94 7.91
C ASP A 22 3.72 6.88 6.83
N LEU A 23 2.68 6.63 6.04
CA LEU A 23 2.70 5.67 4.93
C LEU A 23 3.82 5.97 3.92
N GLU A 24 4.09 7.25 3.68
CA GLU A 24 5.10 7.71 2.74
C GLU A 24 6.52 7.26 3.12
N TYR A 25 6.82 7.18 4.42
CA TYR A 25 8.10 6.66 4.92
C TYR A 25 8.31 5.20 4.53
N TRP A 26 7.24 4.40 4.60
CA TRP A 26 7.30 2.98 4.23
C TRP A 26 7.37 2.80 2.71
N LEU A 27 6.60 3.61 1.96
CA LEU A 27 6.54 3.57 0.51
C LEU A 27 7.85 4.01 -0.18
N ALA A 28 8.64 4.85 0.48
CA ALA A 28 9.94 5.32 -0.03
C ALA A 28 11.09 4.29 0.15
N GLN A 29 10.88 3.19 0.86
CA GLN A 29 11.94 2.19 1.10
C GLN A 29 12.26 1.39 -0.18
N LEU A 30 13.55 1.09 -0.38
CA LEU A 30 14.02 0.30 -1.52
C LEU A 30 13.39 -1.11 -1.45
N GLY A 31 12.55 -1.45 -2.44
CA GLY A 31 11.80 -2.71 -2.47
C GLY A 31 10.40 -2.66 -1.85
N SER A 32 9.92 -1.48 -1.42
CA SER A 32 8.54 -1.30 -0.97
C SER A 32 7.53 -1.52 -2.10
N PRO A 33 6.30 -2.00 -1.79
CA PRO A 33 5.20 -1.99 -2.76
C PRO A 33 5.00 -0.60 -3.35
N LYS A 34 4.77 -0.55 -4.66
CA LYS A 34 4.44 0.68 -5.36
C LYS A 34 3.14 1.26 -4.80
N VAL A 35 3.11 2.59 -4.69
CA VAL A 35 1.90 3.33 -4.32
C VAL A 35 0.80 2.98 -5.31
N LYS A 36 -0.44 2.81 -4.82
CA LYS A 36 -1.62 2.64 -5.67
C LYS A 36 -1.70 3.80 -6.64
N LEU A 37 -1.39 3.55 -7.91
CA LEU A 37 -1.60 4.51 -8.98
C LEU A 37 -3.09 4.51 -9.35
N ALA A 38 -3.64 5.69 -9.63
CA ALA A 38 -5.05 5.82 -10.03
C ALA A 38 -5.38 5.04 -11.33
N ASN A 39 -4.37 4.65 -12.10
CA ASN A 39 -4.49 4.05 -13.43
C ASN A 39 -3.83 2.66 -13.52
N GLU A 40 -3.93 1.82 -12.48
CA GLU A 40 -3.28 0.49 -12.51
C GLU A 40 -4.01 -0.52 -13.41
N LYS A 41 -5.32 -0.38 -13.60
CA LYS A 41 -6.14 -1.29 -14.43
C LYS A 41 -7.32 -0.54 -15.04
N PRO A 42 -7.10 0.28 -16.09
CA PRO A 42 -8.23 0.83 -16.84
C PRO A 42 -9.04 -0.31 -17.45
N GLN A 43 -10.36 -0.22 -17.36
CA GLN A 43 -11.24 -1.17 -18.03
C GLN A 43 -10.99 -1.08 -19.55
N GLY A 44 -10.84 -2.24 -20.21
CA GLY A 44 -10.73 -2.29 -21.66
C GLY A 44 -11.96 -1.63 -22.31
N GLN A 45 -11.74 -0.76 -23.29
CA GLN A 45 -12.81 -0.13 -24.05
C GLN A 45 -13.07 -0.95 -25.32
N MET A 46 -14.34 -1.26 -25.59
CA MET A 46 -14.74 -1.87 -26.86
C MET A 46 -14.94 -0.75 -27.88
N VAL A 47 -14.22 -0.81 -29.01
CA VAL A 47 -14.37 0.13 -30.12
C VAL A 47 -15.15 -0.55 -31.23
N ALA A 48 -16.17 0.12 -31.76
CA ALA A 48 -16.95 -0.41 -32.88
C ALA A 48 -16.11 -0.43 -34.17
N TYR A 49 -16.24 -1.48 -34.97
CA TYR A 49 -15.50 -1.61 -36.23
C TYR A 49 -15.72 -0.43 -37.18
N ALA A 50 -16.94 0.11 -37.21
CA ALA A 50 -17.29 1.30 -38.01
C ALA A 50 -16.58 2.60 -37.56
N GLN A 51 -16.07 2.68 -36.33
CA GLN A 51 -15.23 3.80 -35.88
C GLN A 51 -13.79 3.66 -36.36
N LEU A 52 -13.25 2.44 -36.40
CA LEU A 52 -11.89 2.17 -36.90
C LEU A 52 -11.77 2.45 -38.40
N LEU A 53 -12.83 2.16 -39.16
CA LEU A 53 -12.87 2.38 -40.62
C LEU A 53 -13.02 3.85 -41.04
N LYS A 54 -13.30 4.77 -40.11
CA LYS A 54 -13.44 6.21 -40.40
C LYS A 54 -12.11 6.98 -40.29
N SER A 55 -11.02 6.28 -39.94
CA SER A 55 -9.66 6.83 -39.79
C SER A 55 -8.86 6.75 -41.08
#